data_AF-A0ABD0N266-F1
#
_entry.id   AF-A0ABD0N266-F1
#
_cell.length_a   1.000
_cell.length_b   1.000
_cell.length_c   1.000
_cell.angle_alpha   90.00
_cell.angle_beta   90.00
_cell.angle_gamma   90.00
#
_symmetry.space_group_name_H-M   'P 1'
#
loop_
_entity.id
_entity.type
_entity.pdbx_description
1 polymer ?
#
loop_
_entity_poly.entity_id
_entity_poly.type
_entity_poly.pdbx_seq_one_letter_code
_entity_poly.pdbx_strand_id
1 'polypeptide(L)' 'SEEERDELLKGTGIPEAVKTDLKKLQDEYNNVVLPFMKSHSDLWDPEKHTLELYKSL' A
#
# COMPACT_ATOMS: atom_id res chain seq x y z
N SER A 1 14.24 3.70 5.34
CA SER A 1 13.04 4.08 6.13
C SER A 1 12.38 5.33 5.53
N GLU A 2 11.23 5.81 6.04
CA GLU A 2 10.67 7.09 5.61
C GLU A 2 11.65 8.25 5.87
N GLU A 3 12.24 8.30 7.07
CA GLU A 3 13.23 9.32 7.45
C GLU A 3 14.48 9.29 6.56
N GLU A 4 15.04 8.11 6.29
CA GLU A 4 16.21 7.96 5.39
C GLU A 4 15.90 8.42 3.96
N ARG A 5 14.71 8.10 3.44
CA ARG A 5 14.25 8.56 2.12
C ARG A 5 14.15 10.08 2.09
N ASP A 6 13.54 10.66 3.12
CA ASP A 6 13.31 12.10 3.20
C ASP A 6 14.61 12.87 3.38
N GLU A 7 15.60 12.33 4.11
CA GLU A 7 16.93 12.90 4.26
C GLU A 7 17.75 12.85 2.97
N LEU A 8 17.78 11.68 2.29
CA LEU A 8 18.62 11.48 1.11
C LEU A 8 18.07 12.10 -0.17
N LEU A 9 16.74 12.19 -0.30
CA LEU A 9 16.06 12.57 -1.55
C LEU A 9 15.32 13.90 -1.46
N LYS A 10 15.59 14.70 -0.43
CA LYS A 10 14.98 16.02 -0.25
C LYS A 10 15.16 16.90 -1.49
N GLY A 11 14.07 17.50 -1.98
CA GLY A 11 14.09 18.41 -3.12
C GLY A 11 14.10 17.73 -4.49
N THR A 12 14.07 16.39 -4.55
CA THR A 12 13.95 15.64 -5.81
C THR A 12 12.50 15.46 -6.27
N GLY A 13 11.52 15.67 -5.38
CA GLY A 13 10.11 15.34 -5.61
C GLY A 13 9.77 13.86 -5.40
N ILE A 14 10.78 13.00 -5.23
CA ILE A 14 10.59 11.56 -5.02
C ILE A 14 9.92 11.25 -3.66
N PRO A 15 10.32 11.86 -2.52
CA PRO A 15 9.65 11.63 -1.25
C PRO A 15 8.13 11.88 -1.29
N GLU A 16 7.73 12.97 -1.95
CA GLU A 16 6.34 13.38 -2.10
C GLU A 16 5.56 12.42 -3.01
N ALA A 17 6.18 11.97 -4.10
CA ALA A 17 5.60 10.97 -5.00
C ALA A 17 5.39 9.64 -4.26
N VAL A 18 6.41 9.13 -3.56
CA VAL A 18 6.31 7.88 -2.80
C VAL A 18 5.24 7.99 -1.70
N LYS A 19 5.16 9.11 -0.98
CA LYS A 19 4.11 9.33 0.03
C LYS A 19 2.70 9.31 -0.58
N THR A 20 2.56 9.90 -1.76
CA THR A 20 1.28 9.93 -2.49
C THR A 20 0.87 8.52 -2.92
N ASP A 21 1.79 7.75 -3.47
CA ASP A 21 1.50 6.40 -3.96
C ASP A 21 1.23 5.42 -2.81
N LEU A 22 1.98 5.52 -1.70
CA LEU A 22 1.71 4.74 -0.49
C LEU A 22 0.31 5.01 0.06
N LYS A 23 -0.14 6.27 0.05
CA LYS A 23 -1.51 6.63 0.46
C LYS A 23 -2.55 6.04 -0.48
N LYS A 24 -2.37 6.18 -1.80
CA LYS A 24 -3.30 5.62 -2.79
C LYS A 24 -3.41 4.10 -2.66
N LEU A 25 -2.28 3.42 -2.49
CA LEU A 25 -2.22 1.97 -2.32
C LEU A 25 -2.95 1.53 -1.05
N GLN A 26 -2.74 2.25 0.07
CA GLN A 26 -3.48 2.02 1.31
C GLN A 26 -5.00 2.19 1.13
N ASP A 27 -5.41 3.25 0.42
CA ASP A 27 -6.81 3.56 0.15
C ASP A 27 -7.44 2.51 -0.79
N GLU A 28 -6.73 2.10 -1.85
CA GLU A 28 -7.17 1.05 -2.77
C GLU A 28 -7.34 -0.29 -2.06
N TYR A 29 -6.35 -0.69 -1.27
CA TYR A 29 -6.42 -1.94 -0.52
C TYR A 29 -7.62 -1.94 0.44
N ASN A 30 -7.82 -0.87 1.21
CA ASN A 30 -8.88 -0.82 2.22
C ASN A 30 -10.28 -0.70 1.62
N ASN A 31 -10.43 0.07 0.54
CA ASN A 31 -11.74 0.44 0.00
C ASN A 31 -12.19 -0.43 -1.18
N VAL A 32 -11.25 -1.12 -1.84
CA VAL A 32 -11.56 -1.92 -3.03
C VAL A 32 -11.14 -3.38 -2.82
N VAL A 33 -9.85 -3.63 -2.57
CA VAL A 33 -9.29 -4.99 -2.57
C VAL A 33 -9.80 -5.81 -1.39
N LEU A 34 -9.74 -5.28 -0.17
CA LEU A 34 -10.16 -5.97 1.04
C LEU A 34 -11.67 -6.28 1.05
N PRO A 35 -12.58 -5.34 0.70
CA PRO A 35 -14.00 -5.66 0.53
C PRO A 35 -14.23 -6.74 -0.52
N PHE A 36 -13.53 -6.67 -1.66
CA PHE A 36 -13.63 -7.69 -2.72
C PHE A 36 -13.23 -9.08 -2.21
N MET A 37 -12.09 -9.21 -1.53
CA MET A 37 -11.62 -10.47 -0.95
C MET A 37 -12.60 -11.00 0.10
N LYS A 38 -13.11 -10.14 0.98
CA LYS A 38 -14.11 -10.52 1.99
C LYS A 38 -15.41 -11.03 1.37
N SER A 39 -15.81 -10.50 0.22
CA SER A 39 -17.00 -10.96 -0.51
C SER A 39 -16.80 -12.27 -1.30
N HIS A 40 -15.55 -12.69 -1.51
CA HIS A 40 -15.16 -13.90 -2.24
C HIS A 40 -14.21 -14.75 -1.38
N SER A 41 -14.61 -15.02 -0.14
CA SER A 41 -13.78 -15.74 0.85
C SER A 41 -13.48 -17.19 0.49
N ASP A 42 -14.19 -17.73 -0.50
CA ASP A 42 -13.94 -19.03 -1.13
C ASP A 42 -12.69 -19.02 -2.04
N LEU A 43 -12.35 -17.86 -2.59
CA LEU A 43 -11.19 -17.65 -3.47
C LEU A 43 -10.02 -16.98 -2.75
N TRP A 44 -10.31 -16.10 -1.78
CA TRP A 44 -9.32 -15.25 -1.12
C TRP A 44 -9.42 -15.37 0.39
N ASP A 45 -8.28 -15.63 1.03
CA ASP A 45 -8.14 -15.62 2.49
C ASP A 45 -7.63 -14.23 2.96
N PRO A 46 -8.48 -13.38 3.57
CA PRO A 46 -8.07 -12.03 3.97
C PRO A 46 -7.00 -11.98 5.07
N GLU A 47 -6.76 -13.09 5.79
CA GLU A 47 -5.68 -13.17 6.77
C GLU A 47 -4.32 -13.40 6.12
N LYS A 48 -4.29 -14.04 4.94
CA LYS A 48 -3.07 -14.26 4.17
C LYS A 48 -2.78 -13.13 3.19
N HIS A 49 -3.82 -12.55 2.61
CA HIS A 49 -3.70 -11.47 1.63
C HIS A 49 -3.74 -10.11 2.34
N THR A 50 -2.63 -9.79 3.02
CA THR A 50 -2.52 -8.57 3.83
C THR A 50 -2.08 -7.35 3.02
N LEU A 51 -2.28 -6.16 3.58
CA LEU A 51 -1.78 -4.90 3.00
C LEU A 51 -0.26 -4.94 2.79
N GLU A 52 0.49 -5.50 3.74
CA GLU A 52 1.95 -5.57 3.64
C GLU A 52 2.38 -6.44 2.48
N LEU A 53 1.70 -7.56 2.24
CA LEU A 53 1.91 -8.37 1.04
C LEU A 53 1.60 -7.56 -0.23
N TYR A 54 0.49 -6.82 -0.25
CA TYR A 54 0.07 -5.99 -1.38
C TYR A 54 1.04 -4.84 -1.68
N LYS A 55 1.73 -4.29 -0.66
CA LYS A 55 2.82 -3.30 -0.82
C LYS A 55 4.13 -3.89 -1.35
N SER A 56 4.31 -5.21 -1.21
CA SER A 56 5.57 -5.91 -1.53
C SER A 56 5.62 -6.54 -2.93
N LEU A 57 4.52 -6.44 -3.68
CA LEU A 57 4.39 -6.90 -5.07
C LEU A 57 4.81 -5.80 -6.04
#